data_AF-A0AAD4YNU9-F1
#
_entry.id   AF-A0AAD4YNU9-F1
#
_cell.length_a   1.000
_cell.length_b   1.000
_cell.length_c   1.000
_cell.angle_alpha   90.00
_cell.angle_beta   90.00
_cell.angle_gamma   90.00
#
_symmetry.space_group_name_H-M   'P 1'
#
loop_
_entity.id
_entity.type
_entity.pdbx_description
1 polymer ?
#
loop_
_entity_poly.entity_id
_entity_poly.type
_entity_poly.pdbx_seq_one_letter_code
_entity_poly.pdbx_strand_id
1 'polypeptide(L)' 'MVSIRGDVYSFGIVVMETFTRRKPTYDMFVGEMNLKQWIANSLLPDAMIDEVVDANLLGIGTEQEDDDHVR' A
#
# COMPACT_ATOMS: atom_id res chain seq x y z
N MET A 1 -4.96 -13.63 -21.03
CA MET A 1 -6.22 -14.26 -20.61
C MET A 1 -6.51 -13.80 -19.20
N VAL A 2 -7.70 -13.26 -18.96
CA VAL A 2 -8.18 -12.87 -17.62
C VAL A 2 -8.84 -14.09 -16.97
N SER A 3 -8.67 -14.28 -15.67
CA SER A 3 -9.22 -15.41 -14.90
C SER A 3 -9.74 -14.89 -13.57
N ILE A 4 -10.82 -15.49 -13.06
CA ILE A 4 -11.38 -15.16 -11.74
C ILE A 4 -10.32 -15.14 -10.63
N ARG A 5 -9.36 -16.08 -10.66
CA ARG A 5 -8.25 -16.09 -9.69
C ARG A 5 -7.32 -14.90 -9.86
N GLY A 6 -7.06 -14.50 -11.11
CA GLY A 6 -6.30 -13.29 -11.43
C GLY A 6 -7.04 -12.04 -10.98
N ASP A 7 -8.35 -11.97 -11.21
CA ASP A 7 -9.21 -10.85 -10.81
C ASP A 7 -9.23 -10.68 -9.28
N VAL A 8 -9.38 -11.77 -8.53
CA VAL A 8 -9.30 -11.76 -7.07
C VAL A 8 -7.92 -11.28 -6.59
N TYR A 9 -6.85 -11.73 -7.24
CA TYR A 9 -5.50 -11.29 -6.90
C TYR A 9 -5.32 -9.78 -7.13
N SER A 10 -5.69 -9.28 -8.31
CA SER A 10 -5.59 -7.86 -8.64
C SER A 10 -6.48 -7.00 -7.74
N PHE A 11 -7.68 -7.47 -7.43
CA PHE A 11 -8.56 -6.78 -6.47
C PHE A 11 -7.91 -6.67 -5.09
N GLY A 12 -7.27 -7.75 -4.62
CA GLY A 12 -6.50 -7.72 -3.38
C GLY A 12 -5.40 -6.66 -3.38
N ILE A 13 -4.68 -6.48 -4.49
CA ILE A 13 -3.68 -5.42 -4.65
C ILE A 13 -4.32 -4.05 -4.52
N VAL A 14 -5.41 -3.77 -5.25
CA VAL A 14 -6.12 -2.48 -5.17
C VAL A 14 -6.61 -2.17 -3.76
N VAL A 15 -7.11 -3.17 -3.02
CA VAL A 15 -7.49 -3.01 -1.62
C VAL A 15 -6.28 -2.62 -0.77
N MET A 16 -5.15 -3.32 -0.91
CA MET A 16 -3.92 -2.98 -0.18
C MET A 16 -3.39 -1.58 -0.55
N GLU A 17 -3.42 -1.18 -1.82
CA GLU A 17 -3.05 0.17 -2.25
C GLU A 17 -3.95 1.23 -1.62
N THR A 18 -5.25 0.96 -1.52
CA THR A 18 -6.25 1.90 -0.98
C THR A 18 -6.01 2.18 0.50
N PHE A 19 -5.72 1.17 1.29
CA PHE A 19 -5.50 1.34 2.73
C PHE A 19 -4.11 1.88 3.09
N THR A 20 -3.12 1.72 2.22
CA THR A 20 -1.73 2.11 2.49
C THR A 20 -1.29 3.36 1.75
N ARG A 21 -2.03 3.77 0.71
CA ARG A 21 -1.66 4.81 -0.27
C ARG A 21 -0.30 4.54 -0.95
N ARG A 22 0.13 3.27 -1.03
CA ARG A 22 1.39 2.85 -1.65
C ARG A 22 1.11 1.99 -2.88
N LYS A 23 1.77 2.31 -4.00
CA LYS A 23 1.68 1.48 -5.22
C LYS A 23 2.63 0.29 -5.11
N PRO A 24 2.27 -0.90 -5.64
CA PRO A 24 3.16 -2.06 -5.65
C PRO A 24 4.39 -1.85 -6.53
N THR A 25 4.41 -0.81 -7.36
CA THR A 25 5.52 -0.41 -8.25
C THR A 25 6.48 0.60 -7.63
N TYR A 26 6.28 1.00 -6.36
CA TYR A 26 7.24 1.89 -5.69
C TYR A 26 8.60 1.21 -5.55
N ASP A 27 9.67 2.00 -5.63
CA ASP A 27 11.06 1.49 -5.60
C ASP A 27 11.40 0.73 -4.31
N MET A 28 10.66 0.95 -3.22
CA MET A 28 10.82 0.17 -1.99
C MET A 28 10.40 -1.31 -2.12
N PHE A 29 9.71 -1.68 -3.21
CA PHE A 29 9.19 -3.02 -3.48
C PHE A 29 9.93 -3.75 -4.61
N VAL A 30 11.22 -3.47 -4.78
CA VAL A 30 12.09 -4.17 -5.73
C VAL A 30 12.79 -5.38 -5.08
N GLY A 31 13.15 -6.37 -5.89
CA GLY A 31 13.86 -7.56 -5.43
C GLY A 31 12.99 -8.51 -4.60
N GLU A 32 13.39 -8.80 -3.37
CA GLU A 32 12.74 -9.80 -2.50
C GLU A 32 11.60 -9.23 -1.64
N MET A 33 11.39 -7.91 -1.67
CA MET A 33 10.34 -7.23 -0.90
C MET A 33 9.21 -6.81 -1.85
N ASN A 34 7.96 -7.15 -1.53
CA ASN A 34 6.78 -6.62 -2.21
C ASN A 34 5.74 -6.09 -1.22
N LEU A 35 4.73 -5.37 -1.74
CA LEU A 35 3.67 -4.75 -0.93
C LEU A 35 3.02 -5.73 0.06
N LYS A 36 2.75 -6.97 -0.35
CA LYS A 36 2.13 -7.98 0.53
C LYS A 36 3.06 -8.38 1.68
N GLN A 37 4.35 -8.61 1.39
CA GLN A 37 5.34 -8.97 2.41
C GLN A 37 5.55 -7.83 3.39
N TRP A 38 5.64 -6.59 2.89
CA TRP A 38 5.79 -5.41 3.74
C TRP A 38 4.60 -5.23 4.68
N ILE A 39 3.36 -5.36 4.17
CA ILE A 39 2.15 -5.34 5.02
C ILE A 39 2.20 -6.47 6.05
N ALA A 40 2.48 -7.70 5.61
CA ALA A 40 2.50 -8.86 6.52
C ALA A 40 3.54 -8.70 7.65
N ASN A 41 4.73 -8.20 7.33
CA ASN A 41 5.78 -7.91 8.31
C ASN A 41 5.36 -6.83 9.31
N SER A 42 4.53 -5.89 8.86
CA SER A 42 4.07 -4.77 9.69
C SER A 42 2.84 -5.11 10.55
N LEU A 43 2.24 -6.30 10.37
CA LEU A 43 1.16 -6.83 11.21
C LEU A 43 1.67 -7.69 12.38
N LEU A 44 2.98 -7.79 12.57
CA LEU A 44 3.58 -8.53 13.67
C LEU A 44 3.29 -7.81 15.01
N PRO A 45 3.22 -8.53 16.15
CA PRO A 45 2.78 -7.97 17.44
C PRO A 45 3.57 -6.74 17.94
N ASP A 46 4.82 -6.60 17.52
CA ASP A 46 5.71 -5.47 17.87
C ASP A 46 5.84 -4.43 16.75
N ALA A 47 5.09 -4.59 15.66
CA ALA A 47 5.15 -3.69 14.50
C ALA A 47 4.10 -2.57 14.60
N MET A 48 4.49 -1.39 14.14
CA MET A 48 3.67 -0.18 14.13
C MET A 48 2.65 -0.21 12.99
N ILE A 49 1.48 -0.82 13.23
CA ILE A 49 0.37 -0.93 12.26
C ILE A 49 -0.12 0.45 11.79
N ASP A 50 -0.02 1.46 12.65
CA ASP A 50 -0.34 2.86 12.36
C ASP A 50 0.56 3.47 11.29
N GLU A 51 1.80 2.99 11.10
CA GLU A 51 2.69 3.45 10.03
C GLU A 51 2.33 2.89 8.65
N VAL A 52 1.49 1.86 8.61
CA VAL A 52 1.10 1.14 7.39
C VAL A 52 -0.15 1.73 6.76
N VAL A 53 -1.10 2.13 7.59
CA VAL A 53 -2.39 2.65 7.18
C VAL A 53 -2.25 4.12 6.79
N ASP A 54 -2.91 4.53 5.71
CA ASP A 54 -2.96 5.92 5.28
C ASP A 54 -3.44 6.82 6.44
N ALA A 55 -2.62 7.79 6.83
CA ALA A 55 -2.91 8.73 7.89
C ALA A 55 -4.23 9.51 7.66
N ASN A 56 -4.62 9.71 6.40
CA ASN A 56 -5.91 10.32 6.06
C ASN A 56 -7.10 9.43 6.46
N LEU A 57 -6.95 8.10 6.36
CA LEU A 57 -7.96 7.14 6.81
C LEU A 57 -8.02 7.04 8.33
N LEU A 58 -6.90 7.29 9.02
CA LEU A 58 -6.84 7.38 10.48
C LEU A 58 -7.36 8.72 11.02
N GLY A 59 -7.67 9.70 10.14
CA GLY A 59 -8.06 11.05 10.54
C GLY A 59 -6.92 11.86 11.17
N ILE A 60 -5.67 11.45 10.91
CA ILE A 60 -4.43 12.07 11.41
C ILE A 60 -3.86 13.05 10.37
N GLY A 61 -4.36 13.02 9.13
CA GLY A 61 -3.84 13.82 8.00
C GLY A 61 -3.85 15.33 8.24
N THR A 62 -2.66 15.92 8.40
CA THR A 62 -2.40 17.32 8.05
C THR A 62 -2.32 17.42 6.52
N GLU A 63 -2.97 18.44 5.95
CA GLU A 63 -3.00 18.75 4.52
C GLU A 63 -1.59 18.66 3.91
N GLN A 64 -1.33 17.62 3.11
CA GLN A 64 -0.12 17.50 2.32
C GLN A 64 -0.52 17.69 0.86
N GLU A 65 -0.21 18.88 0.35
CA GLU A 65 -0.47 19.32 -1.01
C GLU A 65 0.11 18.31 -2.02
N ASP A 66 -0.69 18.04 -3.06
CA ASP A 66 -0.28 17.33 -4.26
C ASP A 66 0.92 18.04 -4.91
N ASP A 67 2.15 17.64 -4.55
CA ASP A 67 3.32 17.89 -5.38
C ASP A 67 3.41 16.77 -6.44
N ASP A 68 2.68 16.98 -7.52
CA ASP A 68 3.08 16.49 -8.84
C ASP A 68 2.52 17.45 -9.91
N HIS A 69 3.04 18.69 -9.90
CA HIS A 69 3.05 19.52 -11.09
C HIS A 69 4.39 19.33 -11.84
N VAL A 70 4.28 18.67 -13.00
CA VAL A 70 5.01 18.95 -14.25
C VAL A 70 6.52 18.64 -14.28
N ARG A 71 6.87 17.64 -15.10
CA ARG A 71 7.54 17.90 -16.39
C ARG A 71 6.92 17.09 -17.51
#